data_AF-A0A4R3ZSV0-F1
#
_entry.id   AF-A0A4R3ZSV0-F1
#
_cell.length_a   1.000
_cell.length_b   1.000
_cell.length_c   1.000
_cell.angle_alpha   90.00
_cell.angle_beta   90.00
_cell.angle_gamma   90.00
#
_symmetry.space_group_name_H-M   'P 1'
#
loop_
_entity.id
_entity.type
_entity.pdbx_description
1 polymer ?
#
loop_
_entity_poly.entity_id
_entity_poly.type
_entity_poly.pdbx_seq_one_letter_code
_entity_poly.pdbx_strand_id
1 'polypeptide(L)'
;MQWPTPGQVNPRRSHTWESAAAAGVADLSRLVRLHPSDPLVLIGVCSGTRVIYDWMDAHPEDLDRVVAVGMIGDPYRPRDRWLDGTPDPGGQGVAGLRRGPIPERTHWVSVPGDPLSGVLPDCLLRGVVRASALAPDQVYDELLEDLPDTRPRLAARLKLAQQPAQWSPQLLRRLDDAVAVLTTYREREYAAMYESGEDGASPLTRLAAAIVDLVAARDREGGGDSGQSGDGGVAGHGLGSGAGWSHGARPQLSEYASGLA
;
A
#
# COMPACT_ATOMS: atom_id res chain seq x y z
N MET A 1 15.09 -12.09 -2.15
CA MET A 1 14.99 -10.74 -1.56
C MET A 1 14.60 -10.95 -0.10
N GLN A 2 15.51 -10.72 0.85
CA GLN A 2 15.23 -10.93 2.27
C GLN A 2 14.70 -9.62 2.85
N TRP A 3 13.43 -9.61 3.25
CA TRP A 3 12.84 -8.46 3.92
C TRP A 3 13.52 -8.25 5.29
N PRO A 4 13.81 -7.01 5.70
CA PRO A 4 14.34 -6.76 7.02
C PRO A 4 13.34 -7.22 8.08
N THR A 5 13.86 -7.90 9.10
CA THR A 5 13.08 -8.37 10.25
C THR A 5 12.39 -7.18 10.93
N PRO A 6 11.06 -7.23 11.16
CA PRO A 6 10.35 -6.18 11.88
C PRO A 6 11.02 -5.91 13.23
N GLY A 7 11.42 -4.66 13.46
CA GLY A 7 12.03 -4.22 14.73
C GLY A 7 13.55 -3.99 14.73
N GLN A 8 14.28 -4.25 13.64
CA GLN A 8 15.72 -3.94 13.56
C GLN A 8 16.07 -2.58 12.93
N VAL A 9 15.11 -1.83 12.40
CA VAL A 9 15.34 -0.43 12.05
C VAL A 9 15.06 0.39 13.29
N ASN A 10 16.12 0.76 14.02
CA ASN A 10 16.02 1.81 15.02
C ASN A 10 15.61 3.09 14.26
N PRO A 11 14.36 3.58 14.34
CA PRO A 11 13.97 4.73 13.58
C PRO A 11 14.80 5.87 14.14
N ARG A 12 15.76 6.39 13.36
CA ARG A 12 16.36 7.66 13.70
C ARG A 12 15.22 8.66 13.73
N ARG A 13 14.77 9.04 14.94
CA ARG A 13 13.69 10.00 15.22
C ARG A 13 13.96 11.41 14.64
N SER A 14 15.03 11.59 13.87
CA SER A 14 15.49 12.86 13.32
C SER A 14 14.87 13.23 11.97
N HIS A 15 14.02 12.37 11.38
CA HIS A 15 13.43 12.62 10.06
C HIS A 15 11.92 12.81 10.17
N THR A 16 11.43 13.92 9.62
CA THR A 16 9.99 14.10 9.35
C THR A 16 9.53 13.06 8.32
N TRP A 17 8.25 12.70 8.33
CA TRP A 17 7.68 11.81 7.33
C TRP A 17 7.91 12.31 5.90
N GLU A 18 7.90 13.64 5.73
CA GLU A 18 8.23 14.28 4.45
C GLU A 18 9.68 14.02 4.03
N SER A 19 10.65 14.26 4.91
CA SER A 19 12.07 14.03 4.58
C SER A 19 12.38 12.54 4.35
N ALA A 20 11.74 11.65 5.11
CA ALA A 20 11.86 10.21 4.91
C ALA A 20 11.23 9.78 3.58
N ALA A 21 10.05 10.32 3.24
CA ALA A 21 9.40 10.05 1.97
C ALA A 21 10.23 10.56 0.79
N ALA A 22 10.79 11.77 0.88
CA ALA A 22 11.66 12.34 -0.15
C ALA A 22 12.90 11.48 -0.42
N ALA A 23 13.52 10.92 0.63
CA ALA A 23 14.61 9.97 0.49
C ALA A 23 14.16 8.68 -0.24
N GLY A 24 13.00 8.13 0.14
CA GLY A 24 12.41 6.97 -0.54
C GLY A 24 12.06 7.24 -2.01
N VAL A 25 11.56 8.43 -2.33
CA VAL A 25 11.27 8.86 -3.71
C VAL A 25 12.57 8.92 -4.52
N ALA A 26 13.65 9.48 -3.96
CA ALA A 26 14.94 9.54 -4.64
C ALA A 26 15.49 8.14 -4.96
N ASP A 27 15.35 7.19 -4.03
CA ASP A 27 15.74 5.79 -4.22
C ASP A 27 14.87 5.09 -5.27
N LEU A 28 13.54 5.28 -5.22
CA LEU A 28 12.62 4.73 -6.22
C LEU A 28 12.94 5.28 -7.62
N SER A 29 13.11 6.60 -7.78
CA SER A 29 13.48 7.19 -9.07
C SER A 29 14.83 6.67 -9.58
N ARG A 30 15.79 6.39 -8.68
CA ARG A 30 17.05 5.74 -9.07
C ARG A 30 16.81 4.34 -9.64
N LEU A 31 15.95 3.54 -9.03
CA LEU A 31 15.59 2.21 -9.53
C LEU A 31 14.84 2.27 -10.86
N VAL A 32 13.85 3.16 -11.00
CA VAL A 32 13.09 3.30 -12.25
C VAL A 32 14.00 3.69 -13.42
N ARG A 33 14.99 4.57 -13.20
CA ARG A 33 15.95 4.95 -14.25
C ARG A 33 16.84 3.80 -14.72
N LEU A 34 17.07 2.78 -13.90
CA LEU A 34 17.81 1.58 -14.32
C LEU A 34 17.00 0.68 -15.26
N HIS A 35 15.69 0.91 -15.32
CA HIS A 35 14.72 0.12 -16.06
C HIS A 35 13.83 1.04 -16.93
N PRO A 36 14.37 1.82 -17.87
CA PRO A 36 13.66 2.94 -18.50
C PRO A 36 12.46 2.53 -19.37
N SER A 37 12.41 1.29 -19.83
CA SER A 37 11.35 0.79 -20.73
C SER A 37 10.43 -0.24 -20.06
N ASP A 38 10.76 -0.68 -18.84
CA ASP A 38 10.02 -1.77 -18.21
C ASP A 38 8.68 -1.24 -17.65
N PRO A 39 7.61 -2.04 -17.72
CA PRO A 39 6.39 -1.77 -16.99
C PRO A 39 6.65 -1.81 -15.48
N LEU A 40 5.98 -0.92 -14.75
CA LEU A 40 6.19 -0.72 -13.32
C LEU A 40 4.98 -1.21 -12.53
N VAL A 41 5.25 -2.05 -11.52
CA VAL A 41 4.30 -2.35 -10.45
C VAL A 41 4.84 -1.69 -9.18
N LEU A 42 4.04 -0.79 -8.60
CA LEU A 42 4.42 -0.06 -7.39
C LEU A 42 3.66 -0.63 -6.19
N ILE A 43 4.35 -0.95 -5.10
CA ILE A 43 3.71 -1.44 -3.87
C ILE A 43 4.23 -0.65 -2.68
N GLY A 44 3.30 -0.03 -1.96
CA GLY A 44 3.57 0.69 -0.72
C GLY A 44 2.90 0.00 0.46
N VAL A 45 3.59 -0.04 1.61
CA VAL A 45 3.07 -0.61 2.86
C VAL A 45 3.15 0.43 3.97
N CYS A 46 2.08 0.58 4.74
CA CYS A 46 2.01 1.49 5.89
C CYS A 46 2.49 2.91 5.52
N SER A 47 3.42 3.50 6.27
CA SER A 47 4.00 4.83 6.00
C SER A 47 4.75 4.92 4.67
N GLY A 48 5.18 3.79 4.09
CA GLY A 48 5.80 3.71 2.76
C GLY A 48 4.84 4.01 1.61
N THR A 49 3.52 3.94 1.82
CA THR A 49 2.52 4.36 0.80
C THR A 49 2.68 5.83 0.40
N ARG A 50 3.16 6.70 1.31
CA ARG A 50 3.48 8.09 0.99
C ARG A 50 4.55 8.20 -0.09
N VAL A 51 5.58 7.35 -0.07
CA VAL A 51 6.64 7.34 -1.09
C VAL A 51 6.04 7.09 -2.46
N ILE A 52 5.11 6.14 -2.56
CA ILE A 52 4.46 5.80 -3.83
C ILE A 52 3.62 6.97 -4.34
N TYR A 53 2.81 7.60 -3.48
CA TYR A 53 2.06 8.78 -3.89
C TYR A 53 2.96 9.95 -4.30
N ASP A 54 3.98 10.28 -3.48
CA ASP A 54 4.88 11.41 -3.74
C ASP A 54 5.70 11.17 -5.02
N TRP A 55 6.09 9.93 -5.29
CA TRP A 55 6.77 9.57 -6.54
C TRP A 55 5.85 9.73 -7.76
N MET A 56 4.63 9.20 -7.71
CA MET A 56 3.66 9.32 -8.81
C MET A 56 3.30 10.77 -9.11
N ASP A 57 3.14 11.61 -8.09
CA ASP A 57 2.85 13.04 -8.28
C ASP A 57 4.05 13.81 -8.87
N ALA A 58 5.27 13.36 -8.57
CA ALA A 58 6.51 14.00 -9.05
C ALA A 58 6.97 13.53 -10.44
N HIS A 59 6.48 12.38 -10.94
CA HIS A 59 6.91 11.78 -12.22
C HIS A 59 5.71 11.48 -13.12
N PRO A 60 4.91 12.50 -13.52
CA PRO A 60 3.76 12.30 -14.40
C PRO A 60 4.14 11.64 -15.74
N GLU A 61 5.37 11.84 -16.21
CA GLU A 61 5.93 11.24 -17.44
C GLU A 61 6.07 9.71 -17.38
N ASP A 62 6.17 9.13 -16.18
CA ASP A 62 6.34 7.69 -16.00
C ASP A 62 5.00 6.97 -15.70
N LEU A 63 3.89 7.69 -15.50
CA LEU A 63 2.61 7.10 -15.07
C LEU A 63 2.03 6.11 -16.08
N ASP A 64 2.27 6.31 -17.37
CA ASP A 64 1.84 5.35 -18.40
C ASP A 64 2.52 4.00 -18.24
N ARG A 65 3.74 3.97 -17.70
CA ARG A 65 4.48 2.74 -17.44
C ARG A 65 4.00 2.03 -16.20
N VAL A 66 3.32 2.72 -15.28
CA VAL A 66 2.73 2.11 -14.08
C VAL A 66 1.49 1.31 -14.45
N VAL A 67 1.62 -0.01 -14.39
CA VAL A 67 0.56 -0.95 -14.78
C VAL A 67 -0.37 -1.28 -13.62
N ALA A 68 0.14 -1.27 -12.39
CA ALA A 68 -0.64 -1.47 -11.19
C ALA A 68 0.04 -0.84 -9.96
N VAL A 69 -0.77 -0.43 -8.99
CA VAL A 69 -0.33 0.10 -7.70
C VAL A 69 -1.02 -0.66 -6.56
N GLY A 70 -0.25 -1.17 -5.60
CA GLY A 70 -0.77 -1.80 -4.38
C GLY A 70 -0.49 -0.95 -3.14
N MET A 71 -1.53 -0.55 -2.42
CA MET A 71 -1.45 0.31 -1.23
C MET A 71 -1.94 -0.45 0.00
N ILE A 72 -1.01 -1.01 0.78
CA ILE A 72 -1.31 -1.91 1.90
C ILE A 72 -1.24 -1.13 3.22
N GLY A 73 -2.30 -1.15 4.01
CA GLY A 73 -2.35 -0.43 5.29
C GLY A 73 -2.15 1.08 5.12
N ASP A 74 -2.68 1.64 4.02
CA ASP A 74 -2.45 3.04 3.63
C ASP A 74 -3.07 4.05 4.62
N PRO A 75 -2.25 4.88 5.31
CA PRO A 75 -2.76 5.93 6.18
C PRO A 75 -3.53 7.04 5.46
N TYR A 76 -3.51 7.09 4.13
CA TYR A 76 -4.30 8.00 3.30
C TYR A 76 -5.51 7.34 2.62
N ARG A 77 -5.78 6.06 2.91
CA ARG A 77 -6.83 5.28 2.24
C ARG A 77 -8.16 6.04 2.21
N PRO A 78 -8.76 6.26 1.02
CA PRO A 78 -10.10 6.79 0.93
C PRO A 78 -11.14 5.85 1.54
N ARG A 79 -12.16 6.40 2.21
CA ARG A 79 -13.21 5.61 2.88
C ARG A 79 -13.88 4.59 1.96
N ASP A 80 -14.17 5.00 0.73
CA ASP A 80 -14.90 4.24 -0.29
C ASP A 80 -13.98 3.38 -1.16
N ARG A 81 -12.74 3.14 -0.74
CA ARG A 81 -11.75 2.36 -1.47
C ARG A 81 -11.17 1.26 -0.59
N TRP A 82 -11.31 0.02 -1.05
CA TRP A 82 -10.62 -1.16 -0.57
C TRP A 82 -10.63 -2.21 -1.70
N LEU A 83 -9.92 -3.32 -1.53
CA LEU A 83 -9.75 -4.34 -2.55
C LEU A 83 -11.04 -5.15 -2.72
N ASP A 84 -11.46 -5.36 -3.96
CA ASP A 84 -12.65 -6.16 -4.25
C ASP A 84 -12.50 -7.59 -3.73
N GLY A 85 -13.56 -8.10 -3.11
CA GLY A 85 -13.55 -9.44 -2.51
C GLY A 85 -12.81 -9.53 -1.18
N THR A 86 -12.45 -8.42 -0.54
CA THR A 86 -12.06 -8.38 0.89
C THR A 86 -13.18 -7.76 1.74
N PRO A 87 -13.24 -8.07 3.06
CA PRO A 87 -14.16 -7.40 3.97
C PRO A 87 -13.99 -5.87 3.96
N ASP A 88 -15.07 -5.14 4.20
CA ASP A 88 -15.01 -3.69 4.38
C ASP A 88 -14.18 -3.36 5.63
N PRO A 89 -13.04 -2.66 5.50
CA PRO A 89 -12.21 -2.29 6.65
C PRO A 89 -12.91 -1.28 7.58
N GLY A 90 -13.96 -0.61 7.11
CA GLY A 90 -14.60 0.51 7.78
C GLY A 90 -13.72 1.77 7.76
N GLY A 91 -14.30 2.90 8.17
CA GLY A 91 -13.52 4.13 8.39
C GLY A 91 -12.70 4.60 7.18
N GLN A 92 -11.55 5.22 7.44
CA GLN A 92 -10.60 5.72 6.44
C GLN A 92 -9.18 5.85 7.02
N GLY A 93 -8.22 6.18 6.17
CA GLY A 93 -6.85 6.48 6.58
C GLY A 93 -6.76 7.61 7.62
N VAL A 94 -5.88 7.41 8.62
CA VAL A 94 -5.69 8.35 9.74
C VAL A 94 -5.05 9.68 9.30
N ALA A 95 -4.20 9.65 8.27
CA ALA A 95 -3.44 10.80 7.78
C ALA A 95 -4.24 11.71 6.83
N GLY A 96 -5.41 11.28 6.37
CA GLY A 96 -6.24 12.07 5.46
C GLY A 96 -6.75 11.23 4.29
N LEU A 97 -7.06 11.91 3.18
CA LEU A 97 -7.55 11.28 1.96
C LEU A 97 -6.59 11.62 0.83
N ARG A 98 -6.06 10.60 0.17
CA ARG A 98 -5.29 10.75 -1.07
C ARG A 98 -5.64 9.59 -2.00
N ARG A 99 -5.91 9.89 -3.27
CA ARG A 99 -6.21 8.89 -4.30
C ARG A 99 -5.04 8.64 -5.26
N GLY A 100 -4.13 9.60 -5.36
CA GLY A 100 -3.09 9.61 -6.38
C GLY A 100 -3.64 9.90 -7.79
N PRO A 101 -2.75 9.99 -8.79
CA PRO A 101 -3.10 10.41 -10.14
C PRO A 101 -3.71 9.30 -11.02
N ILE A 102 -3.53 8.02 -10.65
CA ILE A 102 -4.03 6.85 -11.41
C ILE A 102 -4.90 5.91 -10.55
N PRO A 103 -6.00 6.42 -9.96
CA PRO A 103 -6.82 5.64 -9.02
C PRO A 103 -7.48 4.41 -9.65
N GLU A 104 -7.64 4.35 -10.97
CA GLU A 104 -8.18 3.21 -11.72
C GLU A 104 -7.22 2.01 -11.78
N ARG A 105 -5.92 2.24 -11.55
CA ARG A 105 -4.87 1.22 -11.48
C ARG A 105 -4.38 0.96 -10.05
N THR A 106 -5.03 1.59 -9.06
CA THR A 106 -4.61 1.53 -7.66
C THR A 106 -5.55 0.64 -6.85
N HIS A 107 -4.97 -0.35 -6.17
CA HIS A 107 -5.64 -1.24 -5.25
C HIS A 107 -5.29 -0.87 -3.80
N TRP A 108 -6.31 -0.53 -3.01
CA TRP A 108 -6.14 -0.28 -1.58
C TRP A 108 -6.45 -1.55 -0.79
N VAL A 109 -5.49 -2.04 -0.02
CA VAL A 109 -5.67 -3.20 0.86
C VAL A 109 -5.67 -2.71 2.29
N SER A 110 -6.77 -2.98 3.00
CA SER A 110 -6.93 -2.67 4.42
C SER A 110 -7.80 -3.74 5.04
N VAL A 111 -7.54 -4.06 6.31
CA VAL A 111 -8.27 -5.07 7.06
C VAL A 111 -9.17 -4.41 8.12
N PRO A 112 -10.31 -5.02 8.49
CA PRO A 112 -11.12 -4.52 9.59
C PRO A 112 -10.30 -4.35 10.87
N GLY A 113 -10.45 -3.19 11.52
CA GLY A 113 -9.74 -2.86 12.76
C GLY A 113 -8.31 -2.35 12.56
N ASP A 114 -7.83 -2.18 11.32
CA ASP A 114 -6.53 -1.57 11.09
C ASP A 114 -6.48 -0.11 11.62
N PRO A 115 -5.61 0.19 12.60
CA PRO A 115 -5.62 1.45 13.33
C PRO A 115 -4.99 2.62 12.54
N LEU A 116 -4.42 2.35 11.37
CA LEU A 116 -3.79 3.35 10.50
C LEU A 116 -4.65 3.62 9.25
N SER A 117 -5.25 2.58 8.69
CA SER A 117 -5.98 2.65 7.41
C SER A 117 -7.50 2.53 7.53
N GLY A 118 -8.04 2.17 8.70
CA GLY A 118 -9.45 1.87 8.93
C GLY A 118 -10.09 2.64 10.10
N VAL A 119 -9.65 3.86 10.40
CA VAL A 119 -10.17 4.62 11.57
C VAL A 119 -11.44 5.40 11.28
N LEU A 120 -12.31 5.53 12.28
CA LEU A 120 -13.55 6.29 12.14
C LEU A 120 -13.29 7.77 11.81
N PRO A 121 -14.19 8.43 11.06
CA PRO A 121 -13.98 9.82 10.66
C PRO A 121 -13.80 10.81 11.82
N ASP A 122 -14.42 10.56 12.97
CA ASP A 122 -14.34 11.40 14.16
C ASP A 122 -13.22 10.99 15.13
N CYS A 123 -12.39 9.99 14.80
CA CYS A 123 -11.26 9.57 15.63
C CYS A 123 -10.29 10.74 15.88
N LEU A 124 -10.00 11.03 17.16
CA LEU A 124 -9.14 12.15 17.58
C LEU A 124 -7.71 12.03 17.06
N LEU A 125 -7.21 10.79 16.89
CA LEU A 125 -5.86 10.53 16.40
C LEU A 125 -5.63 11.09 14.99
N ARG A 126 -6.70 11.21 14.18
CA ARG A 126 -6.62 11.85 12.86
C ARG A 126 -6.15 13.30 12.94
N GLY A 127 -6.64 14.05 13.93
CA GLY A 127 -6.22 15.44 14.15
C GLY A 127 -4.76 15.53 14.57
N VAL A 128 -4.32 14.61 15.43
CA VAL A 128 -2.94 14.58 15.93
C VAL A 128 -1.95 14.17 14.83
N VAL A 129 -2.25 13.12 14.07
CA VAL A 129 -1.41 12.69 12.94
C VAL A 129 -1.30 13.80 11.90
N ARG A 130 -2.42 14.43 11.51
CA ARG A 130 -2.42 15.51 10.50
C ARG A 130 -1.71 16.78 10.94
N ALA A 131 -1.63 17.03 12.25
CA ALA A 131 -0.90 18.16 12.82
C ALA A 131 0.58 17.86 13.09
N SER A 132 1.02 16.61 12.90
CA SER A 132 2.39 16.17 13.14
C SER A 132 3.22 16.18 11.86
N ALA A 133 4.53 16.41 12.02
CA ALA A 133 5.51 16.21 10.95
C ALA A 133 6.01 14.76 10.87
N LEU A 134 5.66 13.92 11.86
CA LEU A 134 6.06 12.52 11.96
C LEU A 134 5.12 11.60 11.16
N ALA A 135 5.59 10.39 10.86
CA ALA A 135 4.76 9.38 10.23
C ALA A 135 3.71 8.85 11.24
N PRO A 136 2.55 8.33 10.78
CA PRO A 136 1.47 7.94 11.68
C PRO A 136 1.87 6.90 12.73
N ASP A 137 2.69 5.92 12.35
CA ASP A 137 3.31 4.92 13.22
C ASP A 137 4.20 5.56 14.28
N GLN A 138 5.04 6.54 13.91
CA GLN A 138 5.87 7.28 14.86
C GLN A 138 5.03 8.11 15.85
N VAL A 139 3.94 8.74 15.37
CA VAL A 139 3.02 9.48 16.24
C VAL A 139 2.37 8.53 17.26
N TYR A 140 1.95 7.35 16.80
CA TYR A 140 1.33 6.36 17.69
C TYR A 140 2.35 5.83 18.70
N ASP A 141 3.56 5.50 18.27
CA ASP A 141 4.66 5.08 19.16
C ASP A 141 4.93 6.14 20.25
N GLU A 142 5.00 7.43 19.90
CA GLU A 142 5.18 8.53 20.88
C GLU A 142 4.00 8.68 21.86
N LEU A 143 2.78 8.37 21.43
CA LEU A 143 1.61 8.37 22.30
C LEU A 143 1.58 7.14 23.21
N LEU A 144 2.13 6.01 22.75
CA LEU A 144 2.18 4.74 23.49
C LEU A 144 3.30 4.68 24.53
N GLU A 145 4.41 5.39 24.33
CA GLU A 145 5.57 5.42 25.25
C GLU A 145 5.18 5.79 26.69
N ASP A 146 4.24 6.72 26.83
CA ASP A 146 3.67 7.13 28.12
C ASP A 146 2.15 7.30 27.96
N LEU A 147 1.49 6.20 27.56
CA LEU A 147 0.05 6.20 27.34
C LEU A 147 -0.66 6.59 28.64
N PRO A 148 -1.39 7.72 28.66
CA PRO A 148 -1.95 8.17 29.92
C PRO A 148 -3.06 7.24 30.42
N ASP A 149 -3.01 6.95 31.72
CA ASP A 149 -3.96 6.13 32.47
C ASP A 149 -5.35 6.78 32.67
N THR A 150 -5.49 8.06 32.33
CA THR A 150 -6.72 8.83 32.55
C THR A 150 -7.08 9.71 31.36
N ARG A 151 -8.39 9.86 31.11
CA ARG A 151 -8.94 10.70 30.02
C ARG A 151 -8.43 12.15 30.03
N PRO A 152 -8.35 12.86 31.17
CA PRO A 152 -7.84 14.24 31.18
C PRO A 152 -6.37 14.35 30.76
N ARG A 153 -5.52 13.39 31.18
CA ARG A 153 -4.12 13.35 30.77
C ARG A 153 -3.97 13.03 29.28
N LEU A 154 -4.79 12.12 28.75
CA LEU A 154 -4.85 11.86 27.31
C LEU A 154 -5.30 13.10 26.54
N ALA A 155 -6.37 13.78 26.98
CA ALA A 155 -6.83 15.02 26.35
C ALA A 155 -5.73 16.11 26.34
N ALA A 156 -4.95 16.21 27.41
CA ALA A 156 -3.80 17.10 27.48
C ALA A 156 -2.68 16.67 26.51
N ARG A 157 -2.35 15.38 26.43
CA ARG A 157 -1.35 14.81 25.51
C ARG A 157 -1.71 15.05 24.04
N LEU A 158 -2.98 14.90 23.69
CA LEU A 158 -3.53 15.20 22.36
C LEU A 158 -3.71 16.72 22.11
N LYS A 159 -3.34 17.58 23.09
CA LYS A 159 -3.43 19.04 23.03
C LYS A 159 -4.85 19.54 22.70
N LEU A 160 -5.90 18.86 23.18
CA LEU A 160 -7.29 19.19 22.82
C LEU A 160 -7.72 20.58 23.28
N ALA A 161 -7.12 21.12 24.35
CA ALA A 161 -7.36 22.50 24.77
C ALA A 161 -6.99 23.54 23.70
N GLN A 162 -6.04 23.20 22.81
CA GLN A 162 -5.59 24.04 21.71
C GLN A 162 -6.38 23.78 20.42
N GLN A 163 -7.34 22.83 20.44
CA GLN A 163 -8.10 22.37 19.28
C GLN A 163 -9.61 22.45 19.57
N PRO A 164 -10.19 23.65 19.71
CA PRO A 164 -11.61 23.81 20.06
C PRO A 164 -12.56 23.18 19.02
N ALA A 165 -12.13 23.06 17.76
CA ALA A 165 -12.87 22.36 16.71
C ALA A 165 -13.09 20.86 17.00
N GLN A 166 -12.31 20.27 17.92
CA GLN A 166 -12.46 18.87 18.34
C GLN A 166 -13.42 18.72 19.53
N TRP A 167 -13.86 19.81 20.15
CA TRP A 167 -14.75 19.75 21.31
C TRP A 167 -16.15 19.36 20.86
N SER A 168 -16.69 18.33 21.49
CA SER A 168 -18.00 17.79 21.16
C SER A 168 -18.64 17.18 22.41
N PRO A 169 -19.98 17.07 22.47
CA PRO A 169 -20.65 16.33 23.55
C PRO A 169 -20.16 14.87 23.67
N GLN A 170 -19.58 14.31 22.60
CA GLN A 170 -19.08 12.94 22.53
C GLN A 170 -17.58 12.83 22.85
N LEU A 171 -16.94 13.91 23.34
CA LEU A 171 -15.50 13.96 23.52
C LEU A 171 -14.95 12.83 24.42
N LEU A 172 -15.65 12.49 25.49
CA LEU A 172 -15.22 11.42 26.39
C LEU A 172 -15.20 10.05 25.70
N ARG A 173 -16.25 9.74 24.92
CA ARG A 173 -16.29 8.52 24.11
C ARG A 173 -15.16 8.50 23.08
N ARG A 174 -14.93 9.61 22.38
CA ARG A 174 -13.87 9.73 21.37
C ARG A 174 -12.46 9.58 21.96
N LEU A 175 -12.26 9.94 23.23
CA LEU A 175 -11.03 9.66 23.97
C LEU A 175 -10.87 8.16 24.25
N ASP A 176 -11.95 7.48 24.66
CA ASP A 176 -11.95 6.02 24.83
C ASP A 176 -11.67 5.29 23.50
N ASP A 177 -12.31 5.74 22.41
CA ASP A 177 -12.10 5.21 21.06
C ASP A 177 -10.63 5.38 20.62
N ALA A 178 -10.02 6.52 20.93
CA ALA A 178 -8.60 6.77 20.64
C ALA A 178 -7.67 5.83 21.44
N VAL A 179 -7.99 5.53 22.71
CA VAL A 179 -7.26 4.53 23.50
C VAL A 179 -7.39 3.15 22.87
N ALA A 180 -8.61 2.75 22.47
CA ALA A 180 -8.85 1.46 21.84
C ALA A 180 -8.01 1.30 20.56
N VAL A 181 -8.00 2.31 19.69
CA VAL A 181 -7.19 2.32 18.46
C VAL A 181 -5.69 2.18 18.77
N LEU A 182 -5.18 2.92 19.76
CA LEU A 182 -3.78 2.84 20.19
C LEU A 182 -3.43 1.46 20.78
N THR A 183 -4.34 0.84 21.54
CA THR A 183 -4.18 -0.51 22.08
C THR A 183 -4.14 -1.55 20.96
N THR A 184 -5.07 -1.50 20.00
CA THR A 184 -5.06 -2.38 18.82
C THR A 184 -3.75 -2.25 18.02
N TYR A 185 -3.25 -1.02 17.85
CA TYR A 185 -1.95 -0.79 17.22
C TYR A 185 -0.79 -1.43 18.00
N ARG A 186 -0.79 -1.31 19.33
CA ARG A 186 0.24 -1.91 20.20
C ARG A 186 0.23 -3.44 20.10
N GLU A 187 -0.94 -4.05 20.08
CA GLU A 187 -1.13 -5.51 20.06
C GLU A 187 -0.74 -6.14 18.72
N ARG A 188 -0.87 -5.38 17.62
CA ARG A 188 -0.49 -5.78 16.25
C ARG A 188 -1.21 -7.00 15.69
N GLU A 189 -2.25 -7.51 16.36
CA GLU A 189 -3.03 -8.68 15.91
C GLU A 189 -3.67 -8.43 14.54
N TYR A 190 -4.07 -7.19 14.26
CA TYR A 190 -4.61 -6.77 12.95
C TYR A 190 -3.64 -7.06 11.79
N ALA A 191 -2.32 -7.03 12.02
CA ALA A 191 -1.34 -7.23 10.97
C ALA A 191 -1.39 -8.67 10.39
N ALA A 192 -1.69 -9.65 11.24
CA ALA A 192 -1.83 -11.05 10.81
C ALA A 192 -3.02 -11.26 9.86
N MET A 193 -4.03 -10.38 9.90
CA MET A 193 -5.21 -10.45 9.02
C MET A 193 -4.88 -10.12 7.56
N TYR A 194 -3.74 -9.49 7.27
CA TYR A 194 -3.32 -9.29 5.89
C TYR A 194 -2.86 -10.61 5.23
N GLU A 195 -2.39 -11.55 6.05
CA GLU A 195 -1.85 -12.85 5.62
C GLU A 195 -2.86 -13.98 5.78
N SER A 196 -3.92 -13.79 6.56
CA SER A 196 -5.01 -14.75 6.71
C SER A 196 -6.25 -14.31 5.94
N GLY A 197 -7.01 -15.27 5.41
CA GLY A 197 -8.28 -15.02 4.74
C GLY A 197 -9.36 -15.90 5.33
N GLU A 198 -10.48 -15.31 5.76
CA GLU A 198 -11.62 -16.07 6.29
C GLU A 198 -12.18 -17.06 5.25
N ASP A 199 -12.11 -16.70 3.96
CA ASP A 199 -12.57 -17.51 2.82
C ASP A 199 -11.43 -18.19 2.03
N GLY A 200 -10.27 -18.41 2.65
CA GLY A 200 -9.15 -19.18 2.09
C GLY A 200 -8.02 -18.36 1.44
N ALA A 201 -8.33 -17.31 0.65
CA ALA A 201 -7.30 -16.42 0.10
C ALA A 201 -7.15 -15.15 0.93
N SER A 202 -5.94 -14.86 1.38
CA SER A 202 -5.61 -13.67 2.17
C SER A 202 -5.73 -12.38 1.34
N PRO A 203 -5.91 -11.21 1.98
CA PRO A 203 -5.88 -9.92 1.29
C PRO A 203 -4.63 -9.71 0.42
N LEU A 204 -3.45 -10.16 0.88
CA LEU A 204 -2.22 -10.05 0.10
C LEU A 204 -2.21 -11.00 -1.12
N THR A 205 -2.71 -12.23 -0.98
CA THR A 205 -2.86 -13.15 -2.12
C THR A 205 -3.82 -12.59 -3.16
N ARG A 206 -4.93 -11.99 -2.72
CA ARG A 206 -5.90 -11.34 -3.61
C ARG A 206 -5.31 -10.14 -4.33
N LEU A 207 -4.51 -9.32 -3.64
CA LEU A 207 -3.79 -8.21 -4.27
C LEU A 207 -2.85 -8.71 -5.37
N ALA A 208 -2.07 -9.76 -5.08
CA ALA A 208 -1.16 -10.34 -6.06
C ALA A 208 -1.91 -10.84 -7.30
N ALA A 209 -3.04 -11.52 -7.12
CA ALA A 209 -3.90 -11.96 -8.22
C ALA A 209 -4.43 -10.79 -9.05
N ALA A 210 -4.96 -9.74 -8.40
CA ALA A 210 -5.48 -8.55 -9.07
C ALA A 210 -4.40 -7.84 -9.91
N ILE A 211 -3.17 -7.72 -9.38
CA ILE A 211 -2.03 -7.16 -10.10
C ILE A 211 -1.68 -8.02 -11.32
N VAL A 212 -1.60 -9.34 -11.17
CA VAL A 212 -1.31 -10.27 -12.28
C VAL A 212 -2.36 -10.17 -13.37
N ASP A 213 -3.64 -10.09 -13.01
CA ASP A 213 -4.74 -9.95 -13.97
C ASP A 213 -4.66 -8.64 -14.76
N LEU A 214 -4.32 -7.52 -14.11
CA LEU A 214 -4.10 -6.23 -14.79
C LEU A 214 -2.91 -6.28 -15.74
N VAL A 215 -1.79 -6.86 -15.32
CA VAL A 215 -0.60 -7.03 -16.17
C VAL A 215 -0.94 -7.86 -17.40
N ALA A 216 -1.60 -9.00 -17.21
CA ALA A 216 -1.98 -9.90 -18.29
C ALA A 216 -3.05 -9.30 -19.23
N ALA A 217 -3.91 -8.40 -18.75
CA ALA A 217 -4.84 -7.66 -19.60
C ALA A 217 -4.10 -6.68 -20.52
N ARG A 218 -3.12 -5.97 -19.98
CA ARG A 218 -2.32 -5.00 -20.75
C ARG A 218 -1.47 -5.66 -21.84
N ASP A 219 -0.89 -6.83 -21.57
CA ASP A 219 -0.13 -7.59 -22.57
C ASP A 219 -1.02 -8.03 -23.74
N ARG A 220 -2.29 -8.34 -23.49
CA ARG A 220 -3.26 -8.69 -24.54
C ARG A 220 -3.65 -7.50 -25.41
N GLU A 221 -3.77 -6.31 -24.81
CA GLU A 221 -4.08 -5.08 -25.54
C GLU A 221 -2.88 -4.60 -26.38
N GLY A 222 -1.65 -4.72 -25.85
CA GLY A 222 -0.43 -4.38 -26.59
C GLY A 222 -0.03 -5.37 -27.68
N GLY A 223 -0.44 -6.64 -27.57
CA GLY A 223 -0.20 -7.68 -28.58
C GLY A 223 -1.20 -7.70 -29.75
N GLY A 224 -2.32 -6.97 -29.63
CA GLY A 224 -3.42 -6.98 -30.61
C GLY A 224 -3.15 -6.22 -31.91
N ASP A 225 -2.09 -5.41 -31.99
CA ASP A 225 -1.85 -4.49 -33.12
C ASP A 225 -0.84 -5.03 -34.17
N SER A 226 -0.44 -6.30 -34.07
CA SER A 226 0.55 -6.92 -34.99
C SER A 226 -0.06 -7.91 -36.00
N GLY A 227 -1.38 -8.00 -36.11
CA GLY A 227 -2.02 -9.11 -36.81
C GLY A 227 -3.29 -8.78 -37.59
N GLN A 228 -3.35 -7.68 -38.34
CA GLN A 228 -4.40 -7.52 -39.36
C GLN A 228 -4.07 -6.48 -40.46
N SER A 229 -3.18 -6.87 -41.38
CA SER A 229 -3.27 -6.46 -42.78
C SER A 229 -2.73 -7.59 -43.65
N GLY A 230 -3.53 -8.66 -43.74
CA GLY A 230 -3.35 -9.73 -44.71
C GLY A 230 -3.73 -9.21 -46.10
N ASP A 231 -2.70 -8.88 -46.87
CA ASP A 231 -2.77 -8.68 -48.31
C ASP A 231 -3.01 -10.05 -48.98
N GLY A 232 -4.13 -10.18 -49.69
CA GLY A 232 -4.47 -11.37 -50.45
C GLY A 232 -3.99 -11.21 -51.89
N GLY A 233 -2.98 -11.98 -52.31
CA GLY A 233 -2.53 -11.95 -53.70
C GLY A 233 -1.31 -12.80 -54.07
N VAL A 234 -1.48 -14.12 -54.03
CA VAL A 234 -0.86 -15.19 -54.86
C VAL A 234 0.42 -14.86 -55.67
N ALA A 235 1.54 -15.54 -55.34
CA ALA A 235 2.36 -16.41 -56.21
C ALA A 235 3.85 -16.38 -55.82
N GLY A 236 4.48 -17.56 -55.64
CA GLY A 236 5.94 -17.67 -55.64
C GLY A 236 6.49 -18.90 -54.91
N HIS A 237 6.81 -19.95 -55.66
CA HIS A 237 7.61 -21.08 -55.21
C HIS A 237 9.00 -20.64 -54.70
N GLY A 238 9.49 -21.26 -53.62
CA GLY A 238 10.88 -21.13 -53.21
C GLY A 238 11.23 -21.98 -51.99
N LEU A 239 12.01 -23.03 -52.22
CA LEU A 239 12.59 -23.96 -51.23
C LEU A 239 13.50 -23.25 -50.20
N GLY A 240 13.52 -23.72 -48.95
CA GLY A 240 14.56 -23.32 -48.00
C GLY A 240 14.33 -23.72 -46.55
N SER A 241 14.72 -24.95 -46.20
CA SER A 241 15.54 -25.30 -45.04
C SER A 241 15.25 -24.71 -43.65
N GLY A 242 14.95 -25.59 -42.69
CA GLY A 242 15.70 -25.59 -41.42
C GLY A 242 14.92 -25.40 -40.12
N ALA A 243 15.02 -26.45 -39.28
CA ALA A 243 14.89 -26.45 -37.82
C ALA A 243 13.49 -26.28 -37.21
N GLY A 244 12.83 -27.43 -37.03
CA GLY A 244 11.88 -27.61 -35.94
C GLY A 244 12.62 -27.63 -34.60
N TRP A 245 12.01 -27.03 -33.57
CA TRP A 245 12.34 -27.27 -32.17
C TRP A 245 11.03 -27.54 -31.42
N SER A 246 10.95 -28.75 -30.88
CA SER A 246 9.93 -29.26 -29.99
C SER A 246 10.22 -28.88 -28.53
N HIS A 247 9.15 -28.57 -27.78
CA HIS A 247 8.92 -28.65 -26.33
C HIS A 247 10.03 -28.31 -25.32
N GLY A 248 9.70 -27.41 -24.37
CA GLY A 248 10.45 -27.23 -23.13
C GLY A 248 9.66 -26.58 -22.00
N ALA A 249 9.11 -27.43 -21.12
CA ALA A 249 8.88 -27.27 -19.67
C ALA A 249 8.24 -26.00 -19.08
N ARG A 250 7.06 -26.19 -18.47
CA ARG A 250 6.53 -25.38 -17.36
C ARG A 250 7.43 -25.55 -16.13
N PRO A 251 7.78 -24.48 -15.38
CA PRO A 251 8.38 -24.63 -14.06
C PRO A 251 7.31 -25.07 -13.04
N GLN A 252 7.56 -26.20 -12.37
CA GLN A 252 6.84 -26.60 -11.16
C GLN A 252 7.35 -25.77 -9.97
N LEU A 253 6.44 -25.09 -9.26
CA LEU A 253 6.69 -24.48 -7.96
C LEU A 253 6.58 -25.56 -6.87
N SER A 254 7.70 -26.25 -6.61
CA SER A 254 7.86 -27.13 -5.47
C SER A 254 9.35 -27.28 -5.23
N GLU A 255 9.89 -26.53 -4.28
CA GLU A 255 11.08 -26.82 -3.46
C GLU A 255 11.69 -25.51 -2.93
N TYR A 256 11.09 -24.94 -1.88
CA TYR A 256 11.81 -24.11 -0.90
C TYR A 256 11.09 -24.23 0.44
N ALA A 257 11.13 -25.42 1.01
CA ALA A 257 10.76 -25.66 2.40
C ALA A 257 11.78 -26.65 2.98
N SER A 258 12.92 -26.13 3.43
CA SER A 258 13.86 -26.82 4.35
C SER A 258 14.94 -25.83 4.79
N GLY A 259 14.96 -25.52 6.08
CA GLY A 259 16.12 -24.91 6.74
C GLY A 259 15.78 -23.68 7.58
N LEU A 260 15.32 -23.89 8.81
CA LEU A 260 16.12 -23.65 10.01
C LEU A 260 15.28 -23.97 11.24
N ALA A 261 15.78 -24.97 11.98
CA ALA A 261 15.48 -25.21 13.38
C ALA A 261 16.28 -24.22 14.26
#